data_AF-A0A1Q8RC88-F1
#
_entry.id   AF-A0A1Q8RC88-F1
#
_cell.length_a   1.000
_cell.length_b   1.000
_cell.length_c   1.000
_cell.angle_alpha   90.00
_cell.angle_beta   90.00
_cell.angle_gamma   90.00
#
_symmetry.space_group_name_H-M   'P 1'
#
loop_
_entity.id
_entity.type
_entity.pdbx_description
1 polymer ?
#
loop_
_entity_poly.entity_id
_entity_poly.type
_entity_poly.pdbx_seq_one_letter_code
_entity_poly.pdbx_strand_id
1 'polypeptide(L)'
;MRMSTVTIEASEAPCFSHEGLLTPLAEAQNPMDTTKLDAAPTSATPKTPKSRSPQRKNGDGIHVDIGARLREYIDCLNHAKWDVIGNHLADTINRNNRTQTREDHITRLRSRVEGLASFRVKIDTLLVDKKAQAVAARYINRVTVADAMMYVDPVGKTYEFDEQCFVWFDERGKISRILTLQDNDGIRRQTPEAPTTPRFLTRSFPKEPVDLASLYRAYVASINNHTTKSEFPRLCRREVRHNNRVMSLDDYRRSMNASQEAISGLKFEIQELLVDEETQQVAARLEITGTPIAEFADAKPNGKSVKFHEHCMYRFDKGKIALVWATMELDSYRRQLEERPERRKSSMLGIN
;
A
#
# COMPACT_ATOMS: atom_id res chain seq x y z
N MET A 1 38.37 -13.56 42.67
CA MET A 1 37.74 -12.64 41.71
C MET A 1 36.76 -13.45 40.86
N ARG A 2 35.45 -13.39 41.17
CA ARG A 2 34.41 -14.06 40.39
C ARG A 2 34.04 -13.15 39.22
N MET A 3 34.18 -13.65 38.00
CA MET A 3 33.67 -12.99 36.80
C MET A 3 32.15 -13.09 36.79
N SER A 4 31.48 -11.93 36.85
CA SER A 4 30.04 -11.81 36.67
C SER A 4 29.74 -11.92 35.18
N THR A 5 29.13 -13.03 34.77
CA THR A 5 28.53 -13.19 33.44
C THR A 5 27.24 -12.38 33.41
N VAL A 6 27.24 -11.26 32.69
CA VAL A 6 26.03 -10.51 32.37
C VAL A 6 25.40 -11.17 31.15
N THR A 7 24.31 -11.91 31.39
CA THR A 7 23.44 -12.41 30.33
C THR A 7 22.66 -11.21 29.79
N ILE A 8 23.03 -10.73 28.61
CA ILE A 8 22.20 -9.80 27.84
C ILE A 8 21.10 -10.65 27.21
N GLU A 9 19.89 -10.56 27.75
CA GLU A 9 18.70 -11.16 27.14
C GLU A 9 18.48 -10.52 25.76
N ALA A 10 18.47 -11.37 24.73
CA ALA A 10 18.16 -11.00 23.36
C ALA A 10 16.66 -10.64 23.25
N SER A 11 16.37 -9.35 23.38
CA SER A 11 15.10 -8.72 23.03
C SER A 11 15.24 -8.10 21.63
N GLU A 12 14.93 -8.87 20.59
CA GLU A 12 14.82 -8.40 19.20
C GLU A 12 13.43 -8.79 18.68
N ALA A 13 12.61 -7.97 18.00
CA ALA A 13 12.45 -6.53 17.86
C ALA A 13 11.05 -6.35 17.25
N PRO A 14 10.11 -5.60 17.85
CA PRO A 14 8.74 -5.52 17.34
C PRO A 14 8.63 -4.44 16.26
N CYS A 15 8.81 -4.87 15.01
CA CYS A 15 7.95 -4.53 13.89
C CYS A 15 7.15 -3.20 14.03
N PHE A 16 7.69 -2.08 13.51
CA PHE A 16 7.08 -0.95 12.77
C PHE A 16 8.26 -0.27 12.10
N SER A 17 8.42 -0.42 10.79
CA SER A 17 9.30 0.53 10.12
C SER A 17 8.48 1.83 10.05
N HIS A 18 8.87 2.80 10.91
CA HIS A 18 8.19 4.00 11.45
C HIS A 18 7.52 3.87 12.82
N GLU A 19 8.27 3.39 13.81
CA GLU A 19 7.91 3.34 15.22
C GLU A 19 7.40 4.70 15.75
N GLY A 20 6.34 4.68 16.55
CA GLY A 20 5.90 5.88 17.26
C GLY A 20 4.79 5.66 18.27
N LEU A 21 3.80 4.77 18.03
CA LEU A 21 2.55 4.87 18.82
C LEU A 21 1.80 3.58 19.15
N LEU A 22 2.37 2.37 19.02
CA LEU A 22 1.52 1.17 19.06
C LEU A 22 1.93 0.05 20.02
N THR A 23 2.39 0.36 21.24
CA THR A 23 2.42 -0.68 22.31
C THR A 23 2.19 -0.11 23.72
N PRO A 24 1.10 -0.49 24.42
CA PRO A 24 1.05 -0.51 25.89
C PRO A 24 1.87 -1.70 26.43
N LEU A 25 2.62 -1.48 27.52
CA LEU A 25 3.48 -2.46 28.19
C LEU A 25 2.76 -3.80 28.48
N ALA A 26 3.45 -4.92 28.22
CA ALA A 26 2.91 -6.27 28.38
C ALA A 26 2.76 -6.66 29.86
N GLU A 27 1.58 -7.17 30.23
CA GLU A 27 1.38 -7.98 31.43
C GLU A 27 1.38 -9.48 31.05
N ALA A 28 2.06 -10.28 31.86
CA ALA A 28 2.35 -11.69 31.62
C ALA A 28 1.19 -12.62 32.02
N GLN A 29 1.00 -13.73 31.28
CA GLN A 29 1.16 -15.13 31.77
C GLN A 29 0.52 -16.21 30.85
N ASN A 30 1.40 -17.14 30.43
CA ASN A 30 1.37 -18.62 30.40
C ASN A 30 0.28 -19.51 29.72
N PRO A 31 0.68 -20.73 29.27
CA PRO A 31 0.05 -21.49 28.19
C PRO A 31 -0.51 -22.88 28.59
N MET A 32 -1.33 -23.50 27.70
CA MET A 32 -1.61 -24.94 27.47
C MET A 32 -2.98 -25.04 26.73
N ASP A 33 -3.37 -26.03 25.92
CA ASP A 33 -2.88 -27.38 25.62
C ASP A 33 -3.39 -27.83 24.22
N THR A 34 -2.78 -28.88 23.71
CA THR A 34 -2.99 -29.63 22.47
C THR A 34 -4.16 -30.63 22.54
N THR A 35 -4.75 -30.99 21.39
CA THR A 35 -5.14 -32.38 21.06
C THR A 35 -5.58 -32.58 19.60
N LYS A 36 -5.22 -33.75 19.06
CA LYS A 36 -5.43 -34.31 17.71
C LYS A 36 -6.86 -34.86 17.50
N LEU A 37 -7.26 -35.12 16.24
CA LEU A 37 -7.82 -36.42 15.81
C LEU A 37 -7.96 -36.54 14.27
N ASP A 38 -8.12 -37.79 13.83
CA ASP A 38 -7.68 -38.41 12.58
C ASP A 38 -8.71 -38.54 11.42
N ALA A 39 -8.14 -38.79 10.23
CA ALA A 39 -8.49 -39.68 9.11
C ALA A 39 -9.93 -39.84 8.53
N ALA A 40 -9.96 -39.87 7.18
CA ALA A 40 -11.07 -40.17 6.26
C ALA A 40 -11.41 -41.68 6.17
N PRO A 41 -12.43 -42.13 5.39
CA PRO A 41 -12.16 -42.39 3.95
C PRO A 41 -13.34 -42.33 2.93
N THR A 42 -12.92 -42.30 1.65
CA THR A 42 -13.43 -42.99 0.43
C THR A 42 -14.70 -42.60 -0.37
N SER A 43 -14.42 -42.22 -1.63
CA SER A 43 -14.93 -42.70 -2.94
C SER A 43 -16.38 -42.48 -3.41
N ALA A 44 -16.53 -41.76 -4.53
CA ALA A 44 -17.36 -42.16 -5.68
C ALA A 44 -16.99 -41.37 -6.95
N THR A 45 -17.02 -42.07 -8.09
CA THR A 45 -16.54 -41.73 -9.44
C THR A 45 -17.42 -40.73 -10.22
N PRO A 46 -16.90 -40.06 -11.27
CA PRO A 46 -17.52 -38.90 -11.91
C PRO A 46 -18.45 -39.26 -13.08
N LYS A 47 -19.54 -38.50 -13.25
CA LYS A 47 -20.41 -38.52 -14.45
C LYS A 47 -20.08 -37.35 -15.37
N THR A 48 -19.73 -37.66 -16.60
CA THR A 48 -19.45 -36.77 -17.73
C THR A 48 -20.71 -36.03 -18.20
N PRO A 49 -20.71 -34.68 -18.36
CA PRO A 49 -21.76 -33.98 -19.08
C PRO A 49 -21.43 -33.82 -20.56
N LYS A 50 -22.49 -33.94 -21.36
CA LYS A 50 -22.54 -33.91 -22.82
C LYS A 50 -22.09 -32.57 -23.41
N SER A 51 -21.37 -32.68 -24.53
CA SER A 51 -21.04 -31.62 -25.50
C SER A 51 -22.26 -30.77 -25.86
N ARG A 52 -22.13 -29.45 -25.72
CA ARG A 52 -23.05 -28.44 -26.25
C ARG A 52 -22.23 -27.45 -27.07
N SER A 53 -22.45 -27.44 -28.37
CA SER A 53 -21.82 -26.54 -29.33
C SER A 53 -22.13 -25.06 -28.99
N PRO A 54 -21.18 -24.13 -29.17
CA PRO A 54 -21.36 -22.75 -28.74
C PRO A 54 -22.27 -21.97 -29.69
N GLN A 55 -23.34 -21.40 -29.13
CA GLN A 55 -24.09 -20.32 -29.75
C GLN A 55 -23.21 -19.07 -29.81
N ARG A 56 -23.02 -18.54 -31.03
CA ARG A 56 -22.39 -17.25 -31.32
C ARG A 56 -23.08 -16.15 -30.50
N LYS A 57 -22.34 -15.51 -29.57
CA LYS A 57 -22.71 -14.21 -29.04
C LYS A 57 -22.22 -13.13 -30.01
N ASN A 58 -23.17 -12.31 -30.44
CA ASN A 58 -22.94 -11.10 -31.23
C ASN A 58 -22.16 -10.08 -30.41
N GLY A 59 -21.05 -9.60 -30.97
CA GLY A 59 -20.57 -8.21 -30.90
C GLY A 59 -20.38 -7.58 -29.52
N ASP A 60 -19.45 -8.09 -28.71
CA ASP A 60 -18.77 -7.24 -27.72
C ASP A 60 -17.74 -6.40 -28.49
N GLY A 61 -17.86 -5.07 -28.42
CA GLY A 61 -16.77 -4.18 -28.83
C GLY A 61 -15.49 -4.60 -28.11
N ILE A 62 -14.33 -4.48 -28.78
CA ILE A 62 -13.03 -4.93 -28.25
C ILE A 62 -12.78 -4.22 -26.91
N HIS A 63 -13.10 -4.87 -25.80
CA HIS A 63 -12.78 -4.37 -24.48
C HIS A 63 -11.26 -4.43 -24.32
N VAL A 64 -10.61 -3.27 -24.19
CA VAL A 64 -9.16 -3.24 -23.99
C VAL A 64 -8.85 -3.87 -22.64
N ASP A 65 -7.99 -4.90 -22.61
CA ASP A 65 -7.49 -5.45 -21.35
C ASP A 65 -6.49 -4.46 -20.74
N ILE A 66 -7.00 -3.56 -19.91
CA ILE A 66 -6.21 -2.52 -19.22
C ILE A 66 -5.20 -3.13 -18.23
N GLY A 67 -5.46 -4.33 -17.71
CA GLY A 67 -4.51 -5.07 -16.88
C GLY A 67 -3.31 -5.55 -17.70
N ALA A 68 -3.56 -6.11 -18.90
CA ALA A 68 -2.51 -6.45 -19.85
C ALA A 68 -1.75 -5.20 -20.32
N ARG A 69 -2.47 -4.10 -20.61
CA ARG A 69 -1.85 -2.84 -21.02
C ARG A 69 -0.87 -2.29 -19.98
N LEU A 70 -1.20 -2.36 -18.69
CA LEU A 70 -0.28 -1.96 -17.63
C LEU A 70 0.95 -2.87 -17.57
N ARG A 71 0.78 -4.19 -17.74
CA ARG A 71 1.91 -5.14 -17.77
C ARG A 71 2.85 -4.85 -18.93
N GLU A 72 2.33 -4.56 -20.12
CA GLU A 72 3.13 -4.19 -21.30
C GLU A 72 3.88 -2.86 -21.08
N TYR A 73 3.24 -1.87 -20.45
CA TYR A 73 3.89 -0.62 -20.08
C TYR A 73 5.05 -0.85 -19.10
N ILE A 74 4.85 -1.70 -18.10
CA ILE A 74 5.91 -2.07 -17.13
C ILE A 74 7.02 -2.91 -17.81
N ASP A 75 6.69 -3.76 -18.78
CA ASP A 75 7.68 -4.47 -19.60
C ASP A 75 8.56 -3.48 -20.38
N CYS A 76 7.94 -2.48 -21.03
CA CYS A 76 8.68 -1.43 -21.73
C CYS A 76 9.62 -0.67 -20.77
N LEU A 77 9.16 -0.36 -19.56
CA LEU A 77 9.97 0.31 -18.55
C LEU A 77 11.16 -0.57 -18.09
N ASN A 78 10.94 -1.85 -17.81
CA ASN A 78 11.97 -2.80 -17.38
C ASN A 78 13.04 -3.05 -18.45
N HIS A 79 12.67 -2.95 -19.73
CA HIS A 79 13.56 -3.16 -20.86
C HIS A 79 14.01 -1.87 -21.54
N ALA A 80 13.79 -0.70 -20.91
CA ALA A 80 14.17 0.61 -21.41
C ALA A 80 13.69 0.89 -22.86
N LYS A 81 12.53 0.36 -23.26
CA LYS A 81 11.96 0.49 -24.59
C LYS A 81 11.26 1.85 -24.77
N TRP A 82 12.05 2.93 -24.74
CA TRP A 82 11.53 4.30 -24.70
C TRP A 82 10.87 4.78 -25.99
N ASP A 83 11.23 4.17 -27.11
CA ASP A 83 10.67 4.40 -28.44
C ASP A 83 9.22 3.88 -28.55
N VAL A 84 8.89 2.81 -27.83
CA VAL A 84 7.55 2.19 -27.86
C VAL A 84 6.70 2.46 -26.62
N ILE A 85 7.29 2.84 -25.48
CA ILE A 85 6.53 3.05 -24.22
C ILE A 85 5.42 4.11 -24.38
N GLY A 86 5.64 5.10 -25.28
CA GLY A 86 4.65 6.11 -25.63
C GLY A 86 3.35 5.54 -26.21
N ASN A 87 3.39 4.35 -26.80
CA ASN A 87 2.22 3.64 -27.30
C ASN A 87 1.26 3.19 -26.19
N HIS A 88 1.65 3.27 -24.92
CA HIS A 88 0.77 2.96 -23.79
C HIS A 88 0.21 4.22 -23.12
N LEU A 89 0.63 5.41 -23.55
CA LEU A 89 0.36 6.68 -22.89
C LEU A 89 -0.58 7.56 -23.72
N ALA A 90 -1.50 8.26 -23.06
CA ALA A 90 -2.27 9.33 -23.69
C ALA A 90 -1.35 10.51 -24.04
N ASP A 91 -1.80 11.43 -24.90
CA ASP A 91 -1.00 12.60 -25.29
C ASP A 91 -0.71 13.51 -24.08
N THR A 92 -1.64 13.52 -23.12
CA THR A 92 -1.54 14.26 -21.87
C THR A 92 -1.84 13.33 -20.71
N ILE A 93 -1.03 13.39 -19.65
CA ILE A 93 -1.12 12.52 -18.49
C ILE A 93 -1.24 13.37 -17.23
N ASN A 94 -2.27 13.12 -16.41
CA ASN A 94 -2.33 13.68 -15.06
C ASN A 94 -1.60 12.75 -14.08
N ARG A 95 -0.44 13.15 -13.58
CA ARG A 95 0.34 12.38 -12.61
C ARG A 95 0.42 13.11 -11.27
N ASN A 96 -0.03 12.47 -10.19
CA ASN A 96 -0.04 13.05 -8.84
C ASN A 96 -0.63 14.48 -8.85
N ASN A 97 -1.77 14.64 -9.54
CA ASN A 97 -2.48 15.91 -9.73
C ASN A 97 -1.70 16.99 -10.53
N ARG A 98 -0.65 16.60 -11.27
CA ARG A 98 0.06 17.48 -12.20
C ARG A 98 -0.11 16.96 -13.63
N THR A 99 -0.60 17.82 -14.50
CA THR A 99 -0.70 17.54 -15.93
C THR A 99 0.66 17.71 -16.59
N GLN A 100 1.05 16.75 -17.43
CA GLN A 100 2.28 16.77 -18.22
C GLN A 100 2.04 16.12 -19.59
N THR A 101 2.90 16.43 -20.57
CA THR A 101 2.84 15.77 -21.88
C THR A 101 3.32 14.32 -21.81
N ARG A 102 2.99 13.52 -22.83
CA ARG A 102 3.56 12.18 -23.00
C ARG A 102 5.08 12.22 -22.96
N GLU A 103 5.69 13.16 -23.67
CA GLU A 103 7.14 13.31 -23.83
C GLU A 103 7.82 13.69 -22.51
N ASP A 104 7.23 14.60 -21.73
CA ASP A 104 7.71 14.95 -20.38
C ASP A 104 7.66 13.73 -19.46
N HIS A 105 6.58 12.94 -19.54
CA HIS A 105 6.45 11.72 -18.75
C HIS A 105 7.52 10.69 -19.10
N ILE A 106 7.80 10.48 -20.38
CA ILE A 106 8.86 9.57 -20.85
C ILE A 106 10.22 10.05 -20.38
N THR A 107 10.50 11.35 -20.48
CA THR A 107 11.74 11.96 -19.99
C THR A 107 11.94 11.72 -18.50
N ARG A 108 10.89 11.90 -17.70
CA ARG A 108 10.88 11.60 -16.26
C ARG A 108 11.12 10.11 -15.96
N LEU A 109 10.61 9.20 -16.79
CA LEU A 109 10.88 7.77 -16.62
C LEU A 109 12.34 7.43 -16.91
N ARG A 110 12.93 8.04 -17.94
CA ARG A 110 14.36 7.91 -18.26
C ARG A 110 15.23 8.40 -17.10
N SER A 111 14.94 9.59 -16.57
CA SER A 111 15.71 10.16 -15.45
C SER A 111 15.60 9.35 -14.15
N ARG A 112 14.55 8.53 -14.00
CA ARG A 112 14.39 7.62 -12.85
C ARG A 112 15.38 6.45 -12.89
N VAL A 113 15.83 6.04 -14.07
CA VAL A 113 16.75 4.90 -14.24
C VAL A 113 18.18 5.32 -14.57
N GLU A 114 18.37 6.59 -14.91
CA GLU A 114 19.69 7.20 -15.09
C GLU A 114 20.50 7.10 -13.79
N GLY A 115 21.78 6.71 -13.89
CA GLY A 115 22.65 6.52 -12.72
C GLY A 115 22.41 5.21 -11.92
N LEU A 116 21.49 4.34 -12.38
CA LEU A 116 21.31 3.00 -11.83
C LEU A 116 22.04 1.96 -12.69
N ALA A 117 22.74 1.04 -12.03
CA ALA A 117 23.34 -0.13 -12.69
C ALA A 117 22.26 -1.12 -13.14
N SER A 118 21.17 -1.21 -12.36
CA SER A 118 20.00 -1.99 -12.72
C SER A 118 18.73 -1.39 -12.11
N PHE A 119 17.61 -1.55 -12.81
CA PHE A 119 16.29 -1.17 -12.36
C PHE A 119 15.28 -2.21 -12.83
N ARG A 120 14.43 -2.69 -11.92
CA ARG A 120 13.36 -3.63 -12.23
C ARG A 120 12.12 -3.35 -11.39
N VAL A 121 10.98 -3.34 -12.04
CA VAL A 121 9.66 -3.27 -11.43
C VAL A 121 8.96 -4.61 -11.57
N LYS A 122 8.58 -5.19 -10.44
CA LYS A 122 7.70 -6.37 -10.38
C LYS A 122 6.32 -5.92 -9.92
N ILE A 123 5.28 -6.27 -10.67
CA ILE A 123 3.91 -6.15 -10.20
C ILE A 123 3.66 -7.26 -9.16
N ASP A 124 3.51 -6.86 -7.91
CA ASP A 124 3.30 -7.76 -6.78
C ASP A 124 1.81 -8.05 -6.57
N THR A 125 0.99 -7.00 -6.58
CA THR A 125 -0.47 -7.09 -6.56
C THR A 125 -1.05 -6.22 -7.66
N LEU A 126 -2.12 -6.70 -8.29
CA LEU A 126 -2.85 -6.01 -9.35
C LEU A 126 -4.34 -6.27 -9.16
N LEU A 127 -5.15 -5.21 -9.17
CA LEU A 127 -6.60 -5.31 -9.25
C LEU A 127 -7.13 -4.42 -10.38
N VAL A 128 -8.19 -4.87 -11.03
CA VAL A 128 -8.75 -4.20 -12.22
C VAL A 128 -10.20 -3.82 -11.94
N ASP A 129 -10.47 -2.52 -11.84
CA ASP A 129 -11.83 -1.99 -11.79
C ASP A 129 -12.29 -1.68 -13.22
N LYS A 130 -13.05 -2.63 -13.79
CA LYS A 130 -13.58 -2.53 -15.15
C LYS A 130 -14.55 -1.36 -15.32
N LYS A 131 -15.30 -1.00 -14.26
CA LYS A 131 -16.28 0.09 -14.32
C LYS A 131 -15.58 1.44 -14.33
N ALA A 132 -14.54 1.59 -13.52
CA ALA A 132 -13.74 2.82 -13.45
C ALA A 132 -12.71 2.95 -14.60
N GLN A 133 -12.56 1.93 -15.45
CA GLN A 133 -11.48 1.82 -16.45
C GLN A 133 -10.11 2.10 -15.81
N ALA A 134 -9.89 1.48 -14.65
CA ALA A 134 -8.74 1.77 -13.80
C ALA A 134 -8.13 0.50 -13.19
N VAL A 135 -6.87 0.63 -12.84
CA VAL A 135 -6.07 -0.42 -12.22
C VAL A 135 -5.41 0.15 -10.98
N ALA A 136 -5.48 -0.58 -9.86
CA ALA A 136 -4.56 -0.36 -8.76
C ALA A 136 -3.51 -1.46 -8.73
N ALA A 137 -2.26 -1.06 -8.53
CA ALA A 137 -1.13 -1.97 -8.54
C ALA A 137 -0.16 -1.64 -7.41
N ARG A 138 0.32 -2.70 -6.76
CA ARG A 138 1.50 -2.63 -5.90
C ARG A 138 2.70 -3.14 -6.69
N TYR A 139 3.73 -2.32 -6.74
CA TYR A 139 5.02 -2.66 -7.32
C TYR A 139 6.05 -2.95 -6.23
N ILE A 140 6.91 -3.92 -6.49
CA ILE A 140 8.21 -4.03 -5.85
C ILE A 140 9.24 -3.52 -6.85
N ASN A 141 9.89 -2.42 -6.50
CA ASN A 141 10.98 -1.85 -7.27
C ASN A 141 12.28 -2.39 -6.71
N ARG A 142 13.14 -2.93 -7.57
CA ARG A 142 14.50 -3.36 -7.25
C ARG A 142 15.47 -2.49 -8.01
N VAL A 143 16.41 -1.88 -7.30
CA VAL A 143 17.38 -0.95 -7.89
C VAL A 143 18.79 -1.31 -7.45
N THR A 144 19.75 -1.17 -8.35
CA THR A 144 21.17 -1.26 -8.05
C THR A 144 21.83 0.07 -8.39
N VAL A 145 22.53 0.65 -7.43
CA VAL A 145 23.17 1.97 -7.57
C VAL A 145 24.46 1.83 -8.41
N ALA A 146 24.59 2.56 -9.53
CA ALA A 146 25.82 2.54 -10.36
C ALA A 146 26.87 3.54 -9.91
N ASP A 147 26.45 4.78 -9.64
CA ASP A 147 27.31 5.86 -9.16
C ASP A 147 26.79 6.35 -7.81
N ALA A 148 27.61 7.08 -7.04
CA ALA A 148 27.19 7.71 -5.79
C ALA A 148 26.09 8.76 -6.07
N MET A 149 24.87 8.29 -6.29
CA MET A 149 23.73 9.09 -6.69
C MET A 149 23.25 9.80 -5.43
N MET A 150 23.68 11.06 -5.28
CA MET A 150 23.41 11.93 -4.15
C MET A 150 23.81 11.37 -2.77
N TYR A 151 25.13 11.34 -2.53
CA TYR A 151 25.76 11.52 -1.20
C TYR A 151 25.34 10.61 -0.03
N VAL A 152 24.95 9.34 -0.20
CA VAL A 152 24.91 8.39 0.94
C VAL A 152 25.19 6.92 0.55
N ASP A 153 25.04 6.55 -0.72
CA ASP A 153 24.87 5.13 -1.06
C ASP A 153 26.17 4.45 -1.52
N PRO A 154 26.55 3.29 -0.94
CA PRO A 154 27.67 2.53 -1.45
C PRO A 154 27.34 2.00 -2.85
N VAL A 155 28.15 2.38 -3.83
CA VAL A 155 28.10 1.91 -5.21
C VAL A 155 27.96 0.38 -5.25
N GLY A 156 27.08 -0.12 -6.11
CA GLY A 156 26.79 -1.56 -6.25
C GLY A 156 25.76 -2.10 -5.26
N LYS A 157 25.32 -1.33 -4.26
CA LYS A 157 24.26 -1.77 -3.35
C LYS A 157 22.94 -1.94 -4.10
N THR A 158 22.28 -3.06 -3.82
CA THR A 158 20.94 -3.37 -4.32
C THR A 158 19.94 -3.34 -3.18
N TYR A 159 18.81 -2.69 -3.41
CA TYR A 159 17.71 -2.64 -2.46
C TYR A 159 16.36 -2.67 -3.16
N GLU A 160 15.33 -2.96 -2.38
CA GLU A 160 13.94 -3.01 -2.82
C GLU A 160 13.05 -2.08 -2.00
N PHE A 161 12.04 -1.53 -2.66
CA PHE A 161 11.02 -0.70 -2.02
C PHE A 161 9.67 -0.87 -2.70
N ASP A 162 8.60 -0.63 -1.95
CA ASP A 162 7.25 -0.69 -2.50
C ASP A 162 6.76 0.64 -3.07
N GLU A 163 5.91 0.53 -4.09
CA GLU A 163 5.22 1.66 -4.71
C GLU A 163 3.78 1.23 -5.01
N GLN A 164 2.80 1.98 -4.54
CA GLN A 164 1.39 1.75 -4.85
C GLN A 164 0.90 2.78 -5.85
N CYS A 165 0.33 2.30 -6.96
CA CYS A 165 -0.18 3.12 -8.05
C CYS A 165 -1.67 2.89 -8.28
N PHE A 166 -2.37 3.97 -8.61
CA PHE A 166 -3.69 3.96 -9.25
C PHE A 166 -3.52 4.51 -10.66
N VAL A 167 -4.01 3.80 -11.66
CA VAL A 167 -3.79 4.09 -13.08
C VAL A 167 -5.13 4.06 -13.80
N TRP A 168 -5.51 5.16 -14.43
CA TRP A 168 -6.72 5.24 -15.26
C TRP A 168 -6.35 5.27 -16.73
N PHE A 169 -7.25 4.70 -17.53
CA PHE A 169 -7.10 4.58 -18.96
C PHE A 169 -8.20 5.38 -19.67
N ASP A 170 -7.85 6.03 -20.78
CA ASP A 170 -8.83 6.65 -21.67
C ASP A 170 -9.61 5.58 -22.48
N GLU A 171 -10.57 6.03 -23.30
CA GLU A 171 -11.40 5.16 -24.15
C GLU A 171 -10.59 4.32 -25.15
N ARG A 172 -9.35 4.71 -25.45
CA ARG A 172 -8.43 3.98 -26.34
C ARG A 172 -7.55 3.01 -25.57
N GLY A 173 -7.75 2.90 -24.25
CA GLY A 173 -6.95 2.10 -23.34
C GLY A 173 -5.53 2.64 -23.16
N LYS A 174 -5.32 3.96 -23.28
CA LYS A 174 -4.05 4.63 -22.99
C LYS A 174 -4.05 5.19 -21.59
N ILE A 175 -2.92 5.10 -20.90
CA ILE A 175 -2.75 5.64 -19.55
C ILE A 175 -2.89 7.16 -19.59
N SER A 176 -3.91 7.69 -18.91
CA SER A 176 -4.26 9.11 -18.89
C SER A 176 -4.11 9.74 -17.50
N ARG A 177 -4.18 8.95 -16.43
CA ARG A 177 -3.98 9.42 -15.05
C ARG A 177 -3.21 8.40 -14.23
N ILE A 178 -2.29 8.89 -13.39
CA ILE A 178 -1.51 8.06 -12.46
C ILE A 178 -1.42 8.77 -11.11
N LEU A 179 -1.90 8.12 -10.05
CA LEU A 179 -1.53 8.48 -8.68
C LEU A 179 -0.54 7.44 -8.17
N THR A 180 0.62 7.86 -7.67
CA THR A 180 1.62 6.98 -7.09
C THR A 180 2.02 7.42 -5.69
N LEU A 181 2.40 6.46 -4.87
CA LEU A 181 3.01 6.67 -3.57
C LEU A 181 4.07 5.60 -3.32
N GLN A 182 5.28 6.03 -2.92
CA GLN A 182 6.43 5.15 -2.67
C GLN A 182 6.70 5.04 -1.17
N ASP A 183 7.21 3.90 -0.73
CA ASP A 183 7.82 3.75 0.59
C ASP A 183 9.22 4.41 0.61
N ASN A 184 9.23 5.74 0.79
CA ASN A 184 10.47 6.53 0.84
C ASN A 184 11.38 6.16 2.02
N ASP A 185 10.82 5.52 3.03
CA ASP A 185 11.54 5.07 4.21
C ASP A 185 12.22 3.73 3.99
N GLY A 186 11.53 2.82 3.29
CA GLY A 186 12.13 1.62 2.74
C GLY A 186 13.30 1.95 1.81
N ILE A 187 13.17 3.01 1.00
CA ILE A 187 14.26 3.56 0.18
C ILE A 187 15.41 4.03 1.08
N ARG A 188 15.17 4.88 2.08
CA ARG A 188 16.23 5.37 2.99
C ARG A 188 16.93 4.25 3.78
N ARG A 189 16.18 3.22 4.21
CA ARG A 189 16.75 2.04 4.87
C ARG A 189 17.53 1.14 3.91
N GLN A 190 17.27 1.27 2.61
CA GLN A 190 17.85 0.42 1.56
C GLN A 190 17.69 -1.07 1.88
N THR A 191 16.46 -1.45 2.23
CA THR A 191 16.13 -2.84 2.58
C THR A 191 16.50 -3.75 1.39
N PRO A 192 17.31 -4.81 1.57
CA PRO A 192 17.72 -5.67 0.46
C PRO A 192 16.54 -6.34 -0.28
N GLU A 193 15.50 -6.70 0.46
CA GLU A 193 14.29 -7.34 -0.06
C GLU A 193 13.05 -6.70 0.56
N ALA A 194 12.11 -6.27 -0.29
CA ALA A 194 10.87 -5.69 0.17
C ALA A 194 9.86 -6.81 0.47
N PRO A 195 9.07 -6.70 1.56
CA PRO A 195 8.02 -7.65 1.84
C PRO A 195 7.04 -7.79 0.65
N THR A 196 6.65 -9.02 0.33
CA THR A 196 5.70 -9.33 -0.75
C THR A 196 4.30 -9.56 -0.21
N THR A 197 3.27 -9.27 -1.02
CA THR A 197 1.89 -9.50 -0.61
C THR A 197 1.61 -11.01 -0.56
N PRO A 198 1.15 -11.55 0.58
CA PRO A 198 0.79 -12.96 0.68
C PRO A 198 -0.26 -13.37 -0.34
N ARG A 199 0.01 -14.48 -1.03
CA ARG A 199 -0.95 -15.10 -1.95
C ARG A 199 -1.88 -16.00 -1.14
N PHE A 200 -3.15 -15.65 -1.01
CA PHE A 200 -4.13 -16.66 -0.60
C PHE A 200 -4.38 -17.59 -1.78
N LEU A 201 -3.96 -18.84 -1.60
CA LEU A 201 -4.06 -19.93 -2.58
C LEU A 201 -5.52 -20.23 -2.96
N THR A 202 -6.45 -19.95 -2.04
CA THR A 202 -7.89 -20.10 -2.24
C THR A 202 -8.58 -18.75 -2.21
N ARG A 203 -9.40 -18.48 -3.24
CA ARG A 203 -10.38 -17.39 -3.23
C ARG A 203 -11.62 -17.88 -2.52
N SER A 204 -12.04 -17.17 -1.48
CA SER A 204 -13.22 -17.51 -0.69
C SER A 204 -14.24 -16.39 -0.85
N PHE A 205 -15.27 -16.66 -1.63
CA PHE A 205 -16.37 -15.74 -1.84
C PHE A 205 -17.39 -15.84 -0.70
N PRO A 206 -18.09 -14.74 -0.37
CA PRO A 206 -19.25 -14.81 0.50
C PRO A 206 -20.34 -15.67 -0.14
N LYS A 207 -21.25 -16.22 0.69
CA LYS A 207 -22.38 -17.04 0.21
C LYS A 207 -23.32 -16.25 -0.71
N GLU A 208 -23.54 -14.99 -0.35
CA GLU A 208 -24.33 -14.03 -1.13
C GLU A 208 -23.40 -12.93 -1.65
N PRO A 209 -23.70 -12.32 -2.82
CA PRO A 209 -22.97 -11.16 -3.31
C PRO A 209 -22.94 -10.05 -2.26
N VAL A 210 -21.77 -9.42 -2.10
CA VAL A 210 -21.59 -8.26 -1.22
C VAL A 210 -21.14 -7.07 -2.05
N ASP A 211 -21.55 -5.87 -1.63
CA ASP A 211 -21.01 -4.64 -2.19
C ASP A 211 -19.74 -4.27 -1.42
N LEU A 212 -18.58 -4.55 -2.02
CA LEU A 212 -17.28 -4.28 -1.41
C LEU A 212 -17.04 -2.77 -1.22
N ALA A 213 -17.56 -1.93 -2.11
CA ALA A 213 -17.43 -0.48 -1.97
C ALA A 213 -18.18 0.02 -0.73
N SER A 214 -19.42 -0.45 -0.54
CA SER A 214 -20.23 -0.11 0.64
C SER A 214 -19.62 -0.65 1.93
N LEU A 215 -19.12 -1.88 1.94
CA LEU A 215 -18.43 -2.46 3.10
C LEU A 215 -17.17 -1.67 3.46
N TYR A 216 -16.37 -1.27 2.46
CA TYR A 216 -15.17 -0.49 2.69
C TYR A 216 -15.48 0.92 3.23
N ARG A 217 -16.51 1.58 2.70
CA ARG A 217 -16.97 2.88 3.21
C ARG A 217 -17.46 2.78 4.65
N ALA A 218 -18.19 1.72 5.00
CA ALA A 218 -18.62 1.46 6.38
C ALA A 218 -17.42 1.22 7.30
N TYR A 219 -16.39 0.52 6.82
CA TYR A 219 -15.14 0.32 7.56
C TYR A 219 -14.44 1.64 7.89
N VAL A 220 -14.20 2.50 6.89
CA VAL A 220 -13.58 3.81 7.12
C VAL A 220 -14.45 4.70 8.01
N ALA A 221 -15.77 4.71 7.80
CA ALA A 221 -16.70 5.45 8.64
C ALA A 221 -16.65 5.00 10.11
N SER A 222 -16.51 3.70 10.37
CA SER A 222 -16.41 3.19 11.75
C SER A 222 -15.15 3.64 12.47
N ILE A 223 -14.04 3.84 11.74
CA ILE A 223 -12.80 4.40 12.29
C ILE A 223 -13.02 5.87 12.63
N ASN A 224 -13.52 6.66 11.67
CA ASN A 224 -13.75 8.10 11.88
C ASN A 224 -14.78 8.39 12.99
N ASN A 225 -15.76 7.52 13.19
CA ASN A 225 -16.82 7.67 14.18
C ASN A 225 -16.52 6.96 15.51
N HIS A 226 -15.33 6.37 15.66
CA HIS A 226 -14.93 5.61 16.85
C HIS A 226 -15.87 4.43 17.22
N THR A 227 -16.56 3.85 16.24
CA THR A 227 -17.48 2.71 16.42
C THR A 227 -16.84 1.36 16.08
N THR A 228 -15.51 1.32 15.93
CA THR A 228 -14.75 0.12 15.53
C THR A 228 -15.06 -1.10 16.39
N LYS A 229 -15.29 -0.94 17.70
CA LYS A 229 -15.62 -2.06 18.62
C LYS A 229 -16.88 -2.82 18.21
N SER A 230 -17.94 -2.15 17.74
CA SER A 230 -19.18 -2.79 17.31
C SER A 230 -19.14 -3.24 15.85
N GLU A 231 -18.46 -2.48 14.99
CA GLU A 231 -18.48 -2.69 13.54
C GLU A 231 -17.44 -3.71 13.04
N PHE A 232 -16.24 -3.72 13.62
CA PHE A 232 -15.14 -4.57 13.16
C PHE A 232 -15.46 -6.07 13.14
N PRO A 233 -16.19 -6.66 14.12
CA PRO A 233 -16.58 -8.07 14.05
C PRO A 233 -17.40 -8.43 12.80
N ARG A 234 -18.11 -7.46 12.21
CA ARG A 234 -18.88 -7.64 10.97
C ARG A 234 -18.02 -7.40 9.74
N LEU A 235 -17.13 -6.41 9.78
CA LEU A 235 -16.38 -5.93 8.62
C LEU A 235 -15.02 -6.63 8.40
N CYS A 236 -14.42 -7.17 9.45
CA CYS A 236 -13.07 -7.73 9.44
C CYS A 236 -13.07 -9.21 9.89
N ARG A 237 -12.10 -9.97 9.39
CA ARG A 237 -11.85 -11.33 9.88
C ARG A 237 -11.36 -11.29 11.32
N ARG A 238 -11.52 -12.39 12.06
CA ARG A 238 -11.04 -12.52 13.45
C ARG A 238 -9.52 -12.32 13.56
N GLU A 239 -8.83 -12.59 12.47
CA GLU A 239 -7.41 -12.37 12.29
C GLU A 239 -7.24 -11.57 11.00
N VAL A 240 -6.54 -10.44 11.08
CA VAL A 240 -6.27 -9.55 9.95
C VAL A 240 -4.77 -9.50 9.72
N ARG A 241 -4.35 -9.63 8.47
CA ARG A 241 -2.96 -9.43 8.10
C ARG A 241 -2.73 -8.00 7.62
N HIS A 242 -1.98 -7.21 8.38
CA HIS A 242 -1.64 -5.83 8.05
C HIS A 242 -0.14 -5.69 7.77
N ASN A 243 0.25 -5.30 6.56
CA ASN A 243 1.67 -5.15 6.13
C ASN A 243 2.54 -6.36 6.54
N ASN A 244 2.03 -7.55 6.24
CA ASN A 244 2.59 -8.87 6.56
C ASN A 244 2.54 -9.31 8.04
N ARG A 245 2.01 -8.49 8.95
CA ARG A 245 1.80 -8.88 10.36
C ARG A 245 0.42 -9.46 10.57
N VAL A 246 0.38 -10.59 11.24
CA VAL A 246 -0.87 -11.22 11.67
C VAL A 246 -1.29 -10.59 12.98
N MET A 247 -2.51 -10.05 13.02
CA MET A 247 -3.07 -9.39 14.19
C MET A 247 -4.40 -10.03 14.53
N SER A 248 -4.68 -10.21 15.83
CA SER A 248 -6.06 -10.49 16.24
C SER A 248 -6.93 -9.27 15.90
N LEU A 249 -8.24 -9.48 15.81
CA LEU A 249 -9.16 -8.38 15.53
C LEU A 249 -9.07 -7.26 16.58
N ASP A 250 -8.85 -7.62 17.84
CA ASP A 250 -8.68 -6.63 18.91
C ASP A 250 -7.36 -5.86 18.79
N ASP A 251 -6.27 -6.51 18.38
CA ASP A 251 -5.00 -5.82 18.12
C ASP A 251 -5.13 -4.86 16.94
N TYR A 252 -5.79 -5.30 15.88
CA TYR A 252 -6.04 -4.47 14.70
C TYR A 252 -6.93 -3.27 15.02
N ARG A 253 -7.93 -3.45 15.91
CA ARG A 253 -8.74 -2.34 16.42
C ARG A 253 -7.91 -1.40 17.30
N ARG A 254 -7.08 -1.94 18.20
CA ARG A 254 -6.20 -1.16 19.08
C ARG A 254 -5.23 -0.29 18.29
N SER A 255 -4.69 -0.78 17.17
CA SER A 255 -3.83 0.05 16.32
C SER A 255 -4.55 1.26 15.74
N MET A 256 -5.82 1.12 15.33
CA MET A 256 -6.60 2.26 14.84
C MET A 256 -6.91 3.27 15.94
N ASN A 257 -7.20 2.79 17.16
CA ASN A 257 -7.44 3.67 18.30
C ASN A 257 -6.21 4.47 18.70
N ALA A 258 -5.04 3.85 18.70
CA ALA A 258 -3.82 4.56 19.07
C ALA A 258 -3.38 5.57 18.01
N SER A 259 -3.74 5.39 16.73
CA SER A 259 -3.63 6.47 15.73
C SER A 259 -4.56 7.66 16.05
N GLN A 260 -5.78 7.40 16.54
CA GLN A 260 -6.72 8.44 16.98
C GLN A 260 -6.23 9.18 18.24
N GLU A 261 -5.52 8.49 19.13
CA GLU A 261 -4.87 9.09 20.32
C GLU A 261 -3.64 9.93 19.93
N ALA A 262 -2.91 9.52 18.90
CA ALA A 262 -1.73 10.21 18.39
C ALA A 262 -2.00 11.52 17.69
N ILE A 263 -3.10 11.57 16.95
CA ILE A 263 -3.46 12.65 16.04
C ILE A 263 -4.87 13.10 16.41
N SER A 264 -4.95 14.23 17.12
CA SER A 264 -6.23 14.81 17.52
C SER A 264 -7.05 15.19 16.29
N GLY A 265 -8.32 14.78 16.27
CA GLY A 265 -9.21 15.00 15.13
C GLY A 265 -8.82 14.21 13.87
N LEU A 266 -8.12 13.08 14.03
CA LEU A 266 -7.74 12.21 12.92
C LEU A 266 -8.96 11.78 12.11
N LYS A 267 -8.94 12.12 10.82
CA LYS A 267 -9.97 11.78 9.85
C LYS A 267 -9.36 11.19 8.61
N PHE A 268 -9.96 10.10 8.14
CA PHE A 268 -9.66 9.45 6.88
C PHE A 268 -10.75 9.79 5.86
N GLU A 269 -10.37 10.42 4.76
CA GLU A 269 -11.27 10.72 3.64
C GLU A 269 -10.90 9.87 2.42
N ILE A 270 -11.88 9.13 1.89
CA ILE A 270 -11.69 8.31 0.69
C ILE A 270 -11.70 9.23 -0.54
N GLN A 271 -10.51 9.51 -1.08
CA GLN A 271 -10.34 10.32 -2.30
C GLN A 271 -10.51 9.47 -3.56
N GLU A 272 -10.00 8.24 -3.54
CA GLU A 272 -10.16 7.27 -4.63
C GLU A 272 -10.53 5.91 -4.07
N LEU A 273 -11.38 5.18 -4.80
CA LEU A 273 -11.81 3.84 -4.45
C LEU A 273 -11.97 3.02 -5.72
N LEU A 274 -11.18 1.96 -5.86
CA LEU A 274 -11.29 0.97 -6.93
C LEU A 274 -11.67 -0.38 -6.35
N VAL A 275 -12.57 -1.08 -7.04
CA VAL A 275 -13.11 -2.36 -6.59
C VAL A 275 -12.97 -3.41 -7.69
N ASP A 276 -12.41 -4.55 -7.32
CA ASP A 276 -12.37 -5.74 -8.16
C ASP A 276 -13.17 -6.86 -7.47
N GLU A 277 -14.42 -7.00 -7.89
CA GLU A 277 -15.35 -8.00 -7.38
C GLU A 277 -14.88 -9.44 -7.69
N GLU A 278 -14.19 -9.65 -8.82
CA GLU A 278 -13.75 -10.99 -9.26
C GLU A 278 -12.59 -11.51 -8.40
N THR A 279 -11.76 -10.61 -7.90
CA THR A 279 -10.63 -10.93 -7.02
C THR A 279 -10.93 -10.68 -5.54
N GLN A 280 -12.08 -10.09 -5.23
CA GLN A 280 -12.48 -9.66 -3.89
C GLN A 280 -11.46 -8.69 -3.28
N GLN A 281 -11.06 -7.69 -4.06
CA GLN A 281 -10.05 -6.70 -3.70
C GLN A 281 -10.60 -5.29 -3.77
N VAL A 282 -10.08 -4.44 -2.90
CA VAL A 282 -10.36 -2.99 -2.90
C VAL A 282 -9.02 -2.27 -2.85
N ALA A 283 -8.85 -1.20 -3.60
CA ALA A 283 -7.78 -0.24 -3.36
C ALA A 283 -8.37 1.13 -3.06
N ALA A 284 -7.77 1.82 -2.11
CA ALA A 284 -8.19 3.14 -1.69
C ALA A 284 -7.01 4.09 -1.56
N ARG A 285 -7.21 5.32 -2.03
CA ARG A 285 -6.38 6.46 -1.64
C ARG A 285 -7.12 7.22 -0.55
N LEU A 286 -6.50 7.31 0.61
CA LEU A 286 -7.03 8.05 1.75
C LEU A 286 -6.27 9.37 1.88
N GLU A 287 -6.99 10.48 2.02
CA GLU A 287 -6.44 11.71 2.60
C GLU A 287 -6.61 11.64 4.12
N ILE A 288 -5.53 11.88 4.84
CA ILE A 288 -5.46 11.84 6.29
C ILE A 288 -5.24 13.27 6.78
N THR A 289 -6.13 13.73 7.66
CA THR A 289 -6.05 15.03 8.31
C THR A 289 -6.14 14.92 9.81
N GLY A 290 -5.50 15.83 10.53
CA GLY A 290 -5.61 15.98 11.98
C GLY A 290 -4.44 16.76 12.55
N THR A 291 -4.37 16.89 13.87
CA THR A 291 -3.28 17.60 14.55
C THR A 291 -2.48 16.59 15.38
N PRO A 292 -1.23 16.27 15.00
CA PRO A 292 -0.38 15.39 15.79
C PRO A 292 -0.18 15.96 17.19
N ILE A 293 -0.34 15.11 18.21
CA ILE A 293 -0.12 15.43 19.63
C ILE A 293 0.86 14.47 20.32
N ALA A 294 1.29 13.42 19.61
CA ALA A 294 2.37 12.53 19.99
C ALA A 294 3.37 12.37 18.83
N GLU A 295 4.60 11.99 19.17
CA GLU A 295 5.65 11.73 18.17
C GLU A 295 5.25 10.53 17.29
N PHE A 296 5.36 10.73 15.97
CA PHE A 296 5.02 9.71 14.98
C PHE A 296 5.97 9.85 13.80
N ALA A 297 6.44 8.72 13.24
CA ALA A 297 7.31 8.71 12.06
C ALA A 297 8.51 9.66 12.20
N ASP A 298 9.19 9.64 13.35
CA ASP A 298 10.35 10.48 13.68
C ASP A 298 10.07 11.99 13.60
N ALA A 299 8.80 12.40 13.68
CA ALA A 299 8.39 13.79 13.66
C ALA A 299 7.70 14.16 14.96
N LYS A 300 8.22 15.20 15.60
CA LYS A 300 7.63 15.77 16.81
C LYS A 300 6.44 16.67 16.44
N PRO A 301 5.34 16.63 17.22
CA PRO A 301 4.26 17.59 17.10
C PRO A 301 4.74 19.04 17.16
N ASN A 302 4.21 19.91 16.31
CA ASN A 302 4.47 21.36 16.34
C ASN A 302 3.18 22.20 16.52
N GLY A 303 2.08 21.55 16.91
CA GLY A 303 0.76 22.17 17.10
C GLY A 303 -0.01 22.49 15.82
N LYS A 304 0.54 22.24 14.62
CA LYS A 304 -0.16 22.46 13.35
C LYS A 304 -0.87 21.20 12.90
N SER A 305 -1.99 21.39 12.19
CA SER A 305 -2.65 20.30 11.49
C SER A 305 -1.83 19.84 10.28
N VAL A 306 -1.85 18.53 10.03
CA VAL A 306 -1.23 17.89 8.88
C VAL A 306 -2.28 17.42 7.88
N LYS A 307 -1.85 17.30 6.62
CA LYS A 307 -2.60 16.67 5.53
C LYS A 307 -1.69 15.85 4.64
N PHE A 308 -1.86 14.55 4.63
CA PHE A 308 -1.02 13.64 3.84
C PHE A 308 -1.86 12.47 3.35
N HIS A 309 -1.28 11.60 2.52
CA HIS A 309 -2.03 10.50 1.92
C HIS A 309 -1.50 9.14 2.31
N GLU A 310 -2.40 8.17 2.22
CA GLU A 310 -2.10 6.75 2.29
C GLU A 310 -2.71 6.06 1.06
N HIS A 311 -1.96 5.13 0.47
CA HIS A 311 -2.48 4.16 -0.49
C HIS A 311 -2.60 2.82 0.21
N CYS A 312 -3.78 2.23 0.11
CA CYS A 312 -4.06 0.93 0.68
C CYS A 312 -4.64 -0.03 -0.35
N MET A 313 -4.24 -1.28 -0.29
CA MET A 313 -4.85 -2.41 -1.00
C MET A 313 -5.37 -3.43 0.01
N TYR A 314 -6.62 -3.84 -0.16
CA TYR A 314 -7.34 -4.75 0.71
C TYR A 314 -7.69 -6.01 -0.05
N ARG A 315 -7.72 -7.13 0.67
CA ARG A 315 -8.35 -8.37 0.20
C ARG A 315 -9.38 -8.85 1.20
N PHE A 316 -10.53 -9.26 0.67
CA PHE A 316 -11.65 -9.76 1.43
C PHE A 316 -11.68 -11.30 1.38
N ASP A 317 -12.02 -11.91 2.51
CA ASP A 317 -12.30 -13.34 2.67
C ASP A 317 -13.74 -13.47 3.18
N LYS A 318 -14.62 -14.08 2.37
CA LYS A 318 -16.05 -14.23 2.69
C LYS A 318 -16.71 -12.90 3.08
N GLY A 319 -16.42 -11.84 2.32
CA GLY A 319 -16.99 -10.50 2.54
C GLY A 319 -16.43 -9.75 3.74
N LYS A 320 -15.29 -10.16 4.31
CA LYS A 320 -14.62 -9.46 5.41
C LYS A 320 -13.16 -9.15 5.10
N ILE A 321 -12.67 -8.00 5.55
CA ILE A 321 -11.27 -7.60 5.40
C ILE A 321 -10.37 -8.64 6.09
N ALA A 322 -9.47 -9.25 5.31
CA ALA A 322 -8.55 -10.29 5.77
C ALA A 322 -7.09 -9.88 5.63
N LEU A 323 -6.80 -9.06 4.62
CA LEU A 323 -5.47 -8.52 4.36
C LEU A 323 -5.58 -7.05 4.02
N VAL A 324 -4.62 -6.29 4.54
CA VAL A 324 -4.42 -4.87 4.26
C VAL A 324 -2.94 -4.65 3.97
N TRP A 325 -2.65 -4.00 2.84
CA TRP A 325 -1.34 -3.49 2.50
C TRP A 325 -1.38 -1.97 2.35
N ALA A 326 -0.67 -1.25 3.20
CA ALA A 326 -0.72 0.20 3.32
C ALA A 326 0.67 0.82 3.11
N THR A 327 0.74 1.88 2.32
CA THR A 327 1.93 2.72 2.10
C THR A 327 1.53 4.18 2.36
N MET A 328 2.28 4.91 3.18
CA MET A 328 1.96 6.28 3.63
C MET A 328 2.95 7.33 3.11
N GLU A 329 2.46 8.56 2.88
CA GLU A 329 3.22 9.72 2.41
C GLU A 329 3.98 10.42 3.54
N LEU A 330 4.89 9.69 4.18
CA LEU A 330 5.53 10.11 5.44
C LEU A 330 6.52 11.26 5.26
N ASP A 331 7.06 11.48 4.06
CA ASP A 331 7.88 12.66 3.78
C ASP A 331 7.06 13.96 3.76
N SER A 332 5.83 13.90 3.24
CA SER A 332 4.93 15.05 3.26
C SER A 332 4.51 15.36 4.69
N TYR A 333 4.21 14.31 5.48
CA TYR A 333 3.91 14.43 6.91
C TYR A 333 5.06 15.11 7.68
N ARG A 334 6.28 14.58 7.59
CA ARG A 334 7.47 15.14 8.26
C ARG A 334 7.72 16.60 7.87
N ARG A 335 7.66 16.92 6.58
CA ARG A 335 7.88 18.28 6.06
C ARG A 335 6.89 19.31 6.61
N GLN A 336 5.65 18.90 6.90
CA GLN A 336 4.65 19.78 7.50
C GLN A 336 4.94 20.07 8.98
N LEU A 337 5.68 19.17 9.63
CA LEU A 337 6.06 19.29 11.03
C LEU A 337 7.44 19.95 11.24
N GLU A 338 8.28 19.99 10.20
CA GLU A 338 9.55 20.73 10.21
C GLU A 338 9.34 22.20 10.64
N GLU A 339 10.08 22.61 11.67
CA GLU A 339 10.19 24.01 12.03
C GLU A 339 10.92 24.76 10.91
N ARG A 340 10.23 25.66 10.20
CA ARG A 340 10.94 26.64 9.38
C ARG A 340 11.59 27.61 10.33
N PRO A 341 12.93 27.77 10.35
CA PRO A 341 13.54 28.83 11.14
C PRO A 341 12.92 30.14 10.70
N GLU A 342 12.37 30.90 11.65
CA GLU A 342 11.87 32.23 11.37
C GLU A 342 12.98 33.00 10.66
N ARG A 343 12.66 33.59 9.49
CA ARG A 343 13.49 34.65 8.93
C ARG A 343 13.61 35.68 10.05
N ARG A 344 14.75 35.70 10.75
CA ARG A 344 15.09 36.76 11.70
C ARG A 344 14.74 38.05 11.00
N LYS A 345 13.66 38.72 11.42
CA LYS A 345 13.48 40.13 11.13
C LYS A 345 14.74 40.76 11.70
N SER A 346 15.61 41.22 10.81
CA SER A 346 16.78 42.00 11.18
C SER A 346 16.24 43.24 11.86
N SER A 347 16.07 43.15 13.18
CA SER A 347 15.98 44.28 14.07
C SER A 347 17.33 44.97 13.93
N MET A 348 17.39 45.93 13.00
CA MET A 348 18.44 46.93 13.01
C MET A 348 18.26 47.66 14.33
N LEU A 349 19.19 47.38 15.23
CA LEU A 349 19.47 48.15 16.42
C LEU A 349 19.40 49.65 16.08
N GLY A 350 18.62 50.38 16.88
CA GLY A 350 18.95 51.76 17.16
C GLY A 350 20.22 51.84 18.02
N ILE A 351 20.79 53.05 18.05
CA ILE A 351 21.99 53.51 18.79
C ILE A 351 23.28 53.19 18.01
N ASN A 352 24.03 54.14 17.42
CA ASN A 352 24.22 55.58 17.66
C ASN A 352 24.14 56.42 16.38
#